data_AF-A0A3D3HQQ3-F1
#
_entry.id   AF-A0A3D3HQQ3-F1
#
_cell.length_a   1.000
_cell.length_b   1.000
_cell.length_c   1.000
_cell.angle_alpha   90.00
_cell.angle_beta   90.00
_cell.angle_gamma   90.00
#
_symmetry.space_group_name_H-M   'P 1'
#
loop_
_entity.id
_entity.type
_entity.pdbx_description
1 polymer ?
#
loop_
_entity_poly.entity_id
_entity_poly.type
_entity_poly.pdbx_seq_one_letter_code
_entity_poly.pdbx_strand_id
1 'polypeptide(L)'
;MNEENKGYLLALINDVNKVKAEKVFLNPKKLYIPEIANEEISFLIKELGSKESINGSTFTVTITNQNNGVSVDKEIDSVDALSDPEITSQVIKDLINIVRGYDMDEEINICGW
;
A
#
# COMPACT_ATOMS: atom_id res chain seq x y z
N MET A 1 26.04 4.09 12.43
CA MET A 1 24.64 3.65 12.56
C MET A 1 24.19 3.36 11.14
N ASN A 2 24.28 2.10 10.70
CA ASN A 2 23.94 1.76 9.33
C ASN A 2 22.42 1.76 9.26
N GLU A 3 21.84 2.87 8.84
CA GLU A 3 20.46 2.88 8.36
C GLU A 3 20.47 2.14 7.02
N GLU A 4 20.57 0.81 7.10
CA GLU A 4 20.26 -0.05 5.97
C GLU A 4 18.83 0.32 5.55
N ASN A 5 18.67 0.79 4.31
CA ASN A 5 17.36 1.16 3.82
C ASN A 5 16.47 -0.10 3.82
N LYS A 6 15.58 -0.20 4.81
CA LYS A 6 14.67 -1.34 4.98
C LYS A 6 13.53 -1.33 3.96
N GLY A 7 13.36 -0.21 3.24
CA GLY A 7 12.37 -0.04 2.18
C GLY A 7 10.95 0.18 2.70
N TYR A 8 9.99 0.02 1.79
CA TYR A 8 8.56 0.19 2.02
C TYR A 8 7.87 -1.15 1.84
N LEU A 9 7.15 -1.59 2.85
CA LEU A 9 6.31 -2.78 2.80
C LEU A 9 4.92 -2.37 2.31
N LEU A 10 4.52 -2.87 1.14
CA LEU A 10 3.15 -2.76 0.64
C LEU A 10 2.43 -4.06 1.00
N ALA A 11 1.37 -3.95 1.79
CA ALA A 11 0.49 -5.05 2.12
C ALA A 11 -0.91 -4.78 1.56
N LEU A 12 -1.55 -5.84 1.07
CA LEU A 12 -2.92 -5.85 0.60
C LEU A 12 -3.67 -6.88 1.43
N ILE A 13 -4.68 -6.42 2.16
CA ILE A 13 -5.48 -7.24 3.07
C ILE A 13 -6.88 -7.34 2.48
N ASN A 14 -7.39 -8.56 2.37
CA ASN A 14 -8.80 -8.78 2.10
C ASN A 14 -9.55 -8.76 3.43
N ASP A 15 -10.49 -7.83 3.61
CA ASP A 15 -11.18 -7.69 4.90
C ASP A 15 -12.15 -8.85 5.17
N VAL A 16 -12.70 -9.46 4.12
CA VAL A 16 -13.67 -10.57 4.19
C VAL A 16 -13.00 -11.83 4.71
N ASN A 17 -11.89 -12.22 4.09
CA ASN A 17 -11.20 -13.48 4.43
C ASN A 17 -10.06 -13.27 5.44
N LYS A 18 -9.77 -12.01 5.81
CA LYS A 18 -8.62 -11.62 6.66
C LYS A 18 -7.26 -12.11 6.13
N VAL A 19 -7.18 -12.46 4.84
CA VAL A 19 -5.94 -12.87 4.19
C VAL A 19 -5.16 -11.64 3.78
N LYS A 20 -3.86 -11.63 4.10
CA LYS A 20 -2.92 -10.59 3.67
C LYS A 20 -1.91 -11.13 2.67
N ALA A 21 -1.58 -10.31 1.68
CA ALA A 21 -0.44 -10.48 0.80
C ALA A 21 0.45 -9.25 0.95
N GLU A 22 1.75 -9.42 1.12
CA GLU A 22 2.68 -8.33 1.40
C GLU A 22 3.97 -8.46 0.61
N LYS A 23 4.50 -7.33 0.16
CA LYS A 23 5.72 -7.27 -0.65
C LYS A 23 6.56 -6.05 -0.29
N VAL A 24 7.87 -6.28 -0.15
CA VAL A 24 8.84 -5.24 0.22
C VAL A 24 9.41 -4.58 -1.03
N PHE A 25 9.43 -3.25 -1.03
CA PHE A 25 9.93 -2.40 -2.10
C PHE A 25 11.06 -1.52 -1.58
N LEU A 26 12.28 -1.77 -2.04
CA LEU A 26 13.45 -0.92 -1.72
C LEU A 26 13.36 0.46 -2.39
N ASN A 27 12.65 0.57 -3.52
CA ASN A 27 12.47 1.83 -4.24
C ASN A 27 10.97 2.11 -4.47
N PRO A 28 10.32 2.88 -3.59
CA PRO A 28 8.87 3.15 -3.66
C PRO A 28 8.49 3.99 -4.87
N LYS A 29 9.42 4.77 -5.45
CA LYS A 29 9.16 5.61 -6.64
C LYS A 29 8.78 4.81 -7.87
N LYS A 30 9.14 3.51 -7.94
CA LYS A 30 8.69 2.64 -9.03
C LYS A 30 7.18 2.47 -9.05
N LEU A 31 6.55 2.49 -7.88
CA LEU A 31 5.10 2.38 -7.72
C LEU A 31 4.35 3.67 -8.12
N TYR A 32 5.04 4.75 -8.46
CA TYR A 32 4.40 5.92 -9.06
C TYR A 32 4.06 5.71 -10.53
N ILE A 33 4.64 4.69 -11.17
CA ILE A 33 4.33 4.34 -12.55
C ILE A 33 3.03 3.53 -12.55
N PRO A 34 1.94 4.01 -13.18
CA PRO A 34 0.65 3.33 -13.24
C PRO A 34 0.72 1.86 -13.62
N GLU A 35 1.49 1.55 -14.66
CA GLU A 35 1.66 0.17 -15.15
C GLU A 35 2.31 -0.73 -14.09
N ILE A 36 3.38 -0.26 -13.44
CA ILE A 36 4.09 -1.04 -12.41
C ILE A 36 3.21 -1.20 -11.16
N ALA A 37 2.54 -0.12 -10.73
CA ALA A 37 1.64 -0.13 -9.59
C ALA A 37 0.52 -1.17 -9.78
N ASN A 38 -0.09 -1.17 -10.96
CA ASN A 38 -1.15 -2.11 -11.30
C ASN A 38 -0.62 -3.55 -11.40
N GLU A 39 0.54 -3.76 -12.02
CA GLU A 39 1.13 -5.10 -12.12
C GLU A 39 1.39 -5.69 -10.72
N GLU A 40 1.93 -4.89 -9.81
CA GLU A 40 2.22 -5.29 -8.43
C GLU A 40 0.93 -5.58 -7.62
N ILE A 41 -0.08 -4.72 -7.72
CA ILE A 41 -1.37 -4.95 -7.06
C ILE A 41 -2.10 -6.14 -7.67
N SER A 42 -2.09 -6.27 -9.00
CA SER A 42 -2.63 -7.43 -9.70
C SER A 42 -1.94 -8.73 -9.27
N PHE A 43 -0.64 -8.68 -9.01
CA PHE A 43 0.10 -9.82 -8.47
C PHE A 43 -0.37 -10.16 -7.05
N LEU A 44 -0.50 -9.16 -6.17
CA LEU A 44 -1.00 -9.36 -4.81
C LEU A 44 -2.45 -9.87 -4.78
N ILE A 45 -3.31 -9.35 -5.65
CA ILE A 45 -4.70 -9.80 -5.82
C ILE A 45 -4.72 -11.26 -6.33
N LYS A 46 -3.87 -11.62 -7.29
CA LYS A 46 -3.73 -13.02 -7.76
C LYS A 46 -3.23 -13.94 -6.66
N GLU A 47 -2.29 -13.48 -5.83
CA GLU A 47 -1.79 -14.26 -4.70
C GLU A 47 -2.90 -14.48 -3.65
N LEU A 48 -3.68 -13.44 -3.35
CA LEU A 48 -4.86 -13.53 -2.48
C LEU A 48 -5.91 -14.48 -3.08
N GLY A 49 -6.22 -14.33 -4.37
CA GLY A 49 -7.16 -15.17 -5.11
C GLY A 49 -6.74 -16.64 -5.22
N SER A 50 -5.43 -16.91 -5.19
CA SER A 50 -4.88 -18.27 -5.15
C SER A 50 -5.02 -18.91 -3.77
N LYS A 51 -5.11 -18.09 -2.72
CA LYS A 51 -5.34 -18.55 -1.34
C LYS A 51 -6.84 -18.74 -1.08
N GLU A 52 -7.66 -17.73 -1.37
CA GLU A 52 -9.10 -17.67 -1.06
C GLU A 52 -9.90 -16.90 -2.13
N SER A 53 -11.23 -17.08 -2.17
CA SER A 53 -12.08 -16.36 -3.13
C SER A 53 -12.18 -14.87 -2.78
N ILE A 54 -11.76 -14.02 -3.73
CA ILE A 54 -11.69 -12.56 -3.59
C ILE A 54 -12.90 -11.80 -4.18
N ASN A 55 -13.93 -12.51 -4.66
CA ASN A 55 -15.06 -11.88 -5.34
C ASN A 55 -15.90 -11.03 -4.39
N GLY A 56 -16.06 -9.74 -4.70
CA GLY A 56 -16.87 -8.80 -3.91
C GLY A 56 -16.28 -8.44 -2.56
N SER A 57 -14.98 -8.65 -2.37
CA SER A 57 -14.29 -8.31 -1.12
C SER A 57 -13.82 -6.86 -1.10
N THR A 58 -13.93 -6.22 0.05
CA THR A 58 -13.23 -4.96 0.33
C THR A 58 -11.75 -5.25 0.60
N PHE A 59 -10.89 -4.34 0.14
CA PHE A 59 -9.46 -4.46 0.28
C PHE A 59 -8.88 -3.30 1.07
N THR A 60 -7.96 -3.58 1.97
CA THR A 60 -7.18 -2.56 2.67
C THR A 60 -5.76 -2.59 2.13
N VAL A 61 -5.33 -1.48 1.56
CA VAL A 61 -3.95 -1.27 1.10
C VAL A 61 -3.18 -0.60 2.24
N THR A 62 -2.14 -1.26 2.75
CA THR A 62 -1.28 -0.73 3.80
C THR A 62 0.13 -0.52 3.28
N ILE A 63 0.69 0.67 3.47
CA ILE A 63 2.10 0.96 3.20
C ILE A 63 2.80 1.25 4.51
N THR A 64 3.85 0.49 4.79
CA THR A 64 4.70 0.69 5.97
C THR A 64 6.11 1.06 5.54
N ASN A 65 6.60 2.22 5.95
CA ASN A 65 8.00 2.56 5.82
C ASN A 65 8.78 1.87 6.94
N GLN A 66 9.57 0.86 6.58
CA GLN A 66 10.33 0.10 7.56
C GLN A 66 11.53 0.87 8.11
N ASN A 67 11.90 2.00 7.48
CA ASN A 67 12.99 2.84 7.97
C ASN A 67 12.61 3.57 9.26
N ASN A 68 11.40 4.12 9.33
CA ASN A 68 10.91 4.87 10.50
C ASN A 68 9.80 4.13 11.29
N GLY A 69 9.25 3.04 10.73
CA GLY A 69 8.19 2.24 11.36
C GLY A 69 6.77 2.79 11.17
N VAL A 70 6.59 3.83 10.35
CA VAL A 70 5.28 4.44 10.08
C VAL A 70 4.51 3.60 9.07
N SER A 71 3.28 3.23 9.42
CA SER A 71 2.34 2.54 8.55
C SER A 71 1.09 3.38 8.30
N VAL A 72 0.62 3.40 7.05
CA VAL A 72 -0.63 4.04 6.65
C VAL A 72 -1.44 3.04 5.85
N ASP A 73 -2.69 2.86 6.24
CA ASP A 73 -3.67 2.03 5.57
C ASP A 73 -4.75 2.87 4.88
N LYS A 74 -5.31 2.31 3.81
CA LYS A 74 -6.41 2.89 3.06
C LYS A 74 -7.33 1.78 2.58
N GLU A 75 -8.59 1.90 2.96
CA GLU A 75 -9.65 0.99 2.54
C GLU A 75 -10.09 1.33 1.11
N ILE A 76 -10.31 0.29 0.33
CA ILE A 76 -10.75 0.33 -1.06
C ILE A 76 -11.92 -0.64 -1.20
N ASP A 77 -13.11 -0.07 -1.40
CA ASP A 77 -14.35 -0.83 -1.48
C ASP A 77 -14.53 -1.59 -2.80
N SER A 78 -13.72 -1.26 -3.82
CA SER A 78 -13.87 -1.83 -5.18
C SER A 78 -12.55 -2.34 -5.75
N VAL A 79 -12.55 -3.61 -6.14
CA VAL A 79 -11.45 -4.25 -6.90
C VAL A 79 -11.21 -3.55 -8.23
N ASP A 80 -12.27 -3.00 -8.85
CA ASP A 80 -12.17 -2.22 -10.08
C ASP A 80 -11.28 -0.98 -9.91
N ALA A 81 -11.32 -0.33 -8.73
CA ALA A 81 -10.44 0.80 -8.44
C ALA A 81 -8.96 0.39 -8.32
N LEU A 82 -8.70 -0.85 -7.89
CA LEU A 82 -7.36 -1.47 -7.87
C LEU A 82 -6.94 -2.07 -9.21
N SER A 83 -7.88 -2.25 -10.15
CA SER A 83 -7.61 -2.73 -11.50
C SER A 83 -7.24 -1.58 -12.44
N ASP A 84 -7.67 -0.37 -12.12
CA ASP A 84 -7.32 0.83 -12.85
C ASP A 84 -5.89 1.30 -12.49
N PRO A 85 -4.96 1.36 -13.47
CA PRO A 85 -3.58 1.72 -13.21
C PRO A 85 -3.40 3.16 -12.74
N GLU A 86 -4.22 4.10 -13.21
CA GLU A 86 -4.13 5.51 -12.81
C GLU A 86 -4.60 5.68 -11.36
N ILE A 87 -5.75 5.09 -11.01
CA ILE A 87 -6.28 5.12 -9.65
C ILE A 87 -5.32 4.43 -8.70
N THR A 88 -4.83 3.25 -9.06
CA THR A 88 -3.91 2.46 -8.23
C THR A 88 -2.60 3.20 -7.96
N SER A 89 -1.95 3.75 -8.99
CA SER A 89 -0.74 4.55 -8.79
C SER A 89 -1.03 5.79 -7.95
N GLN A 90 -2.16 6.47 -8.18
CA GLN A 90 -2.52 7.63 -7.38
C GLN A 90 -2.73 7.28 -5.90
N VAL A 91 -3.39 6.17 -5.58
CA VAL A 91 -3.57 5.66 -4.22
C VAL A 91 -2.24 5.33 -3.56
N ILE A 92 -1.37 4.57 -4.24
CA ILE A 92 -0.06 4.20 -3.71
C ILE A 92 0.83 5.42 -3.53
N LYS A 93 0.80 6.37 -4.47
CA LYS A 93 1.53 7.63 -4.38
C LYS A 93 1.09 8.46 -3.18
N ASP A 94 -0.21 8.57 -2.96
CA ASP A 94 -0.80 9.26 -1.81
C ASP A 94 -0.30 8.63 -0.50
N LEU A 95 -0.41 7.30 -0.37
CA LEU A 95 0.07 6.55 0.79
C LEU A 95 1.58 6.72 1.03
N ILE A 96 2.41 6.59 0.00
CA ILE A 96 3.86 6.79 0.11
C ILE A 96 4.17 8.24 0.52
N ASN A 97 3.46 9.22 -0.05
CA ASN A 97 3.66 10.62 0.29
C ASN A 97 3.28 10.92 1.73
N ILE A 98 2.20 10.33 2.25
CA ILE A 98 1.81 10.47 3.65
C ILE A 98 2.89 9.88 4.55
N VAL A 99 3.30 8.63 4.31
CA VAL A 99 4.34 7.95 5.10
C VAL A 99 5.68 8.68 5.05
N ARG A 100 6.02 9.32 3.92
CA ARG A 100 7.21 10.18 3.79
C ARG A 100 7.02 11.56 4.40
N GLY A 101 5.79 12.08 4.43
CA GLY A 101 5.43 13.31 5.12
C GLY A 101 5.67 13.18 6.62
N TYR A 102 5.29 12.05 7.23
CA TYR A 102 5.62 11.75 8.63
C TYR A 102 7.12 11.69 8.94
N ASP A 103 7.98 11.57 7.93
CA ASP A 103 9.45 11.65 8.07
C ASP A 103 9.97 13.11 8.05
N MET A 104 9.21 14.02 7.41
CA MET A 104 9.54 15.45 7.29
C MET A 104 8.73 16.36 8.22
N ASP A 105 7.63 15.88 8.79
CA ASP A 105 6.75 16.63 9.68
C ASP A 105 7.02 16.28 11.15
N GLU A 106 8.12 16.83 11.68
CA GLU A 106 8.15 17.27 13.08
C GLU A 106 7.13 18.44 13.16
N GLU A 107 5.95 18.18 13.72
CA GLU A 107 4.81 19.10 13.92
C GLU A 107 3.82 19.32 12.76
N ILE A 108 2.85 18.40 12.60
CA ILE A 108 1.46 18.85 12.44
C ILE A 108 0.51 17.97 13.25
N ASN A 109 0.11 18.52 14.39
CA ASN A 109 -1.03 18.07 15.19
C ASN A 109 -2.26 17.87 14.30
N ILE A 110 -2.62 16.61 14.05
CA ILE A 110 -3.99 16.20 13.76
C ILE A 110 -4.49 15.29 14.90
N CYS A 111 -4.37 15.80 16.13
CA CYS A 111 -5.39 15.55 17.13
C CYS A 111 -6.38 16.71 17.02
N GLY A 112 -7.44 16.49 16.25
CA GLY A 112 -8.49 17.48 16.00
C GLY A 112 -9.85 16.79 15.99
N TRP A 113 -10.37 16.58 17.20
CA TRP A 113 -11.74 16.31 17.66
C TRP A 113 -12.51 15.09 17.13
#